data_AF-D7TZY0-F1
#
_entry.id   AF-D7TZY0-F1
#
_cell.length_a   1.000
_cell.length_b   1.000
_cell.length_c   1.000
_cell.angle_alpha   90.00
_cell.angle_beta   90.00
_cell.angle_gamma   90.00
#
_symmetry.space_group_name_H-M   'P 1'
#
loop_
_entity.id
_entity.type
_entity.pdbx_description
1 polymer ?
#
loop_
_entity_poly.entity_id
_entity_poly.type
_entity_poly.pdbx_seq_one_letter_code
_entity_poly.pdbx_strand_id
1 'polypeptide(L)'
;MAEEQIDQISQLPDDILRSILSLLPTRDLARTNLVSKAWRKLFAFSSLPILMFKSSDFLVAPCKDTDVSSFINAIDSYLKLRQKDASLEKLRLHVHLNDVESLIDSWINAALERKVKELDLFILPRGRARRKPYSLPAKIFAAIKITVLSLQRVIMEIYGDIDLSTLRKLYLGEI
;
A
#
# COMPACT_ATOMS: atom_id res chain seq x y z
N MET A 1 -34.76 -19.24 22.54
CA MET A 1 -33.60 -18.45 22.99
C MET A 1 -32.61 -18.45 21.86
N ALA A 2 -32.37 -17.30 21.22
CA ALA A 2 -31.28 -17.19 20.25
C ALA A 2 -29.97 -17.15 21.06
N GLU A 3 -29.06 -18.08 20.80
CA GLU A 3 -27.69 -17.97 21.31
C GLU A 3 -27.11 -16.68 20.71
N GLU A 4 -26.84 -15.67 21.54
CA GLU A 4 -26.00 -14.56 21.14
C GLU A 4 -24.62 -15.15 20.85
N GLN A 5 -24.31 -15.32 19.57
CA GLN A 5 -23.02 -15.79 19.11
C GLN A 5 -21.98 -14.76 19.58
N ILE A 6 -21.28 -15.07 20.67
CA ILE A 6 -20.29 -14.18 21.27
C ILE A 6 -19.24 -13.89 20.22
N ASP A 7 -19.09 -12.61 19.87
CA ASP A 7 -18.06 -12.13 18.96
C ASP A 7 -16.69 -12.26 19.65
N GLN A 8 -16.09 -13.45 19.56
CA GLN A 8 -14.80 -13.78 20.16
C GLN A 8 -13.68 -12.88 19.63
N ILE A 9 -13.84 -12.38 18.40
CA ILE A 9 -12.90 -11.44 17.78
C ILE A 9 -12.94 -10.10 18.53
N SER A 10 -14.09 -9.66 19.00
CA SER A 10 -14.21 -8.46 19.84
C SER A 10 -13.54 -8.59 21.23
N GLN A 11 -13.14 -9.79 21.65
CA GLN A 11 -12.44 -9.99 22.92
C GLN A 11 -10.91 -9.91 22.82
N LEU A 12 -10.37 -9.84 21.60
CA LEU A 12 -8.92 -9.71 21.40
C LEU A 12 -8.45 -8.28 21.73
N PRO A 13 -7.23 -8.12 22.29
CA PRO A 13 -6.64 -6.80 22.49
C PRO A 13 -6.47 -6.04 21.18
N ASP A 14 -6.60 -4.72 21.22
CA ASP A 14 -6.47 -3.83 20.06
C ASP A 14 -5.20 -4.07 19.24
N ASP A 15 -4.07 -4.34 19.88
CA ASP A 15 -2.79 -4.57 19.19
C ASP A 15 -2.77 -5.86 18.39
N ILE A 16 -3.45 -6.90 18.88
CA ILE A 16 -3.63 -8.16 18.14
C ILE A 16 -4.56 -7.91 16.96
N LEU A 17 -5.64 -7.17 17.17
CA LEU A 17 -6.58 -6.82 16.10
C LEU A 17 -5.91 -6.00 14.99
N ARG A 18 -5.09 -5.00 15.35
CA ARG A 18 -4.28 -4.22 14.39
C ARG A 18 -3.29 -5.11 13.65
N SER A 19 -2.65 -6.05 14.35
CA SER A 19 -1.73 -7.00 13.74
C SER A 19 -2.44 -7.87 12.71
N ILE A 20 -3.60 -8.43 13.04
CA ILE A 20 -4.41 -9.22 12.09
C ILE A 20 -4.82 -8.36 10.89
N LEU A 21 -5.38 -7.17 11.13
CA LEU A 21 -5.78 -6.24 10.07
C LEU A 21 -4.61 -5.90 9.14
N SER A 22 -3.41 -5.70 9.69
CA SER A 22 -2.20 -5.38 8.91
C SER A 22 -1.73 -6.49 7.97
N LEU A 23 -2.21 -7.72 8.17
CA LEU A 23 -1.93 -8.89 7.32
C LEU A 23 -2.95 -9.05 6.19
N LEU A 24 -4.08 -8.36 6.24
CA LEU A 24 -5.16 -8.51 5.26
C LEU A 24 -4.91 -7.65 4.03
N PRO A 25 -5.25 -8.15 2.82
CA PRO A 25 -5.34 -7.29 1.65
C PRO A 25 -6.28 -6.12 1.91
N THR A 26 -5.92 -4.93 1.43
CA THR A 26 -6.66 -3.71 1.75
C THR A 26 -8.09 -3.69 1.17
N ARG A 27 -8.37 -4.52 0.15
CA ARG A 27 -9.75 -4.80 -0.31
C ARG A 27 -10.61 -5.50 0.74
N ASP A 28 -10.04 -6.45 1.47
CA ASP A 28 -10.80 -7.28 2.41
C ASP A 28 -11.00 -6.58 3.75
N LEU A 29 -10.15 -5.59 4.05
CA LEU A 29 -10.33 -4.70 5.21
C LEU A 29 -11.78 -4.16 5.28
N ALA A 30 -12.34 -3.62 4.20
CA ALA A 30 -13.71 -3.09 4.22
C ALA A 30 -14.78 -4.14 4.58
N ARG A 31 -14.57 -5.40 4.19
CA ARG A 31 -15.49 -6.51 4.49
C ARG A 31 -15.42 -6.91 5.95
N THR A 32 -14.25 -6.77 6.55
CA THR A 32 -14.02 -7.24 7.91
C THR A 32 -14.72 -6.40 8.98
N ASN A 33 -15.13 -5.16 8.65
CA ASN A 33 -16.05 -4.35 9.46
C ASN A 33 -17.45 -4.93 9.65
N LEU A 34 -17.83 -5.85 8.78
CA LEU A 34 -19.11 -6.55 8.85
C LEU A 34 -19.03 -7.73 9.82
N VAL A 35 -17.82 -8.21 10.14
CA VAL A 35 -17.58 -9.42 10.94
C VAL A 35 -17.59 -9.11 12.43
N SER A 36 -17.08 -7.93 12.85
CA SER A 36 -16.95 -7.59 14.26
C SER A 36 -17.16 -6.11 14.54
N LYS A 37 -17.84 -5.78 15.65
CA LYS A 37 -17.99 -4.40 16.13
C LYS A 37 -16.66 -3.80 16.58
N ALA A 38 -15.74 -4.61 17.13
CA ALA A 38 -14.41 -4.16 17.53
C ALA A 38 -13.57 -3.76 16.31
N TRP A 39 -13.66 -4.54 15.22
CA TRP A 39 -12.95 -4.21 13.99
C TRP A 39 -13.42 -2.89 13.43
N ARG A 40 -14.73 -2.63 13.41
CA ARG A 40 -15.29 -1.34 12.99
C ARG A 40 -14.76 -0.14 13.78
N LYS A 41 -14.49 -0.30 15.08
CA LYS A 41 -13.89 0.75 15.92
C LYS A 41 -12.41 0.97 15.59
N LEU A 42 -11.67 -0.10 15.32
CA LEU A 42 -10.25 -0.05 14.98
C LEU A 42 -9.99 0.29 13.51
N PHE A 43 -11.03 0.20 12.69
CA PHE A 43 -11.01 0.49 11.26
C PHE A 43 -10.85 1.95 10.89
N ALA A 44 -10.44 2.81 11.83
CA ALA A 44 -9.84 4.06 11.41
C ALA A 44 -8.59 3.71 10.61
N PHE A 45 -8.73 3.62 9.28
CA PHE A 45 -7.70 3.30 8.30
C PHE A 45 -6.41 4.11 8.50
N SER A 46 -6.53 5.26 9.17
CA SER A 46 -5.45 6.11 9.62
C SER A 46 -4.44 5.43 10.55
N SER A 47 -4.81 4.36 11.27
CA SER A 47 -3.98 3.74 12.31
C SER A 47 -3.17 2.51 11.87
N LEU A 48 -3.41 1.98 10.66
CA LEU A 48 -2.71 0.78 10.21
C LEU A 48 -1.23 1.09 9.90
N PRO A 49 -0.29 0.31 10.44
CA PRO A 49 1.14 0.50 10.18
C PRO A 49 1.57 -0.05 8.82
N ILE A 50 0.84 -1.02 8.29
CA ILE A 50 1.15 -1.72 7.03
C ILE A 50 -0.01 -1.54 6.07
N LEU A 51 0.30 -1.12 4.83
CA LEU A 51 -0.66 -0.98 3.76
C LEU A 51 -0.23 -1.79 2.55
N MET A 52 -1.17 -2.57 2.00
CA MET A 52 -0.91 -3.47 0.88
C MET A 52 -1.99 -3.32 -0.18
N PHE A 53 -1.65 -2.65 -1.27
CA PHE A 53 -2.54 -2.42 -2.39
C PHE A 53 -2.07 -3.20 -3.61
N LYS A 54 -2.93 -4.07 -4.13
CA LYS A 54 -2.71 -4.76 -5.40
C LYS A 54 -3.85 -4.46 -6.34
N SER A 55 -3.55 -4.00 -7.55
CA SER A 55 -4.60 -3.73 -8.53
C SER A 55 -5.38 -5.01 -8.88
N SER A 56 -4.75 -6.18 -8.85
CA SER A 56 -5.41 -7.48 -9.02
C SER A 56 -6.53 -7.75 -8.01
N ASP A 57 -6.48 -7.13 -6.83
CA ASP A 57 -7.53 -7.31 -5.85
C ASP A 57 -8.80 -6.59 -6.31
N PHE A 58 -8.70 -5.51 -7.09
CA PHE A 58 -9.85 -4.71 -7.52
C PHE A 58 -10.30 -5.04 -8.94
N LEU A 59 -9.35 -5.41 -9.79
CA LEU A 59 -9.54 -5.57 -11.24
C LEU A 59 -9.99 -6.99 -11.58
N VAL A 60 -11.24 -7.15 -12.03
CA VAL A 60 -11.78 -8.43 -12.56
C VAL A 60 -11.81 -8.37 -14.08
N ALA A 61 -11.39 -9.42 -14.80
CA ALA A 61 -11.41 -9.42 -16.26
C ALA A 61 -12.82 -9.75 -16.82
N PRO A 62 -13.33 -9.02 -17.83
CA PRO A 62 -12.77 -7.80 -18.43
C PRO A 62 -12.91 -6.61 -17.47
N CYS A 63 -11.85 -5.81 -17.35
CA CYS A 63 -11.83 -4.74 -16.36
C CYS A 63 -12.66 -3.55 -16.81
N LYS A 64 -13.45 -3.05 -15.86
CA LYS A 64 -14.27 -1.86 -16.05
C LYS A 64 -13.53 -0.63 -15.50
N ASP A 65 -13.82 0.54 -16.03
CA ASP A 65 -13.28 1.81 -15.51
C ASP A 65 -13.65 2.03 -14.03
N THR A 66 -14.79 1.48 -13.60
CA THR A 66 -15.24 1.47 -12.20
C THR A 66 -14.28 0.72 -11.29
N ASP A 67 -13.62 -0.33 -11.78
CA ASP A 67 -12.69 -1.15 -10.99
C ASP A 67 -11.38 -0.40 -10.76
N VAL A 68 -10.89 0.27 -11.80
CA VAL A 68 -9.71 1.14 -11.75
C VAL A 68 -9.94 2.31 -10.80
N SER A 69 -11.10 2.96 -10.93
CA SER A 69 -11.48 4.08 -10.07
C SER A 69 -11.59 3.65 -8.61
N SER A 70 -12.12 2.45 -8.35
CA SER A 70 -12.24 1.89 -7.01
C SER A 70 -10.87 1.62 -6.36
N PHE A 71 -9.90 1.12 -7.14
CA PHE A 71 -8.53 0.95 -6.68
C PHE A 71 -7.86 2.28 -6.32
N ILE A 72 -7.94 3.27 -7.22
CA ILE A 72 -7.37 4.61 -7.00
C ILE A 72 -8.01 5.26 -5.76
N ASN A 73 -9.34 5.25 -5.68
CA ASN A 73 -10.06 5.82 -4.54
C ASN A 73 -9.70 5.12 -3.23
N ALA A 74 -9.49 3.80 -3.23
CA ALA A 74 -9.05 3.10 -2.04
C ALA A 74 -7.69 3.62 -1.56
N ILE A 75 -6.70 3.80 -2.44
CA ILE A 75 -5.39 4.34 -2.02
C ILE A 75 -5.53 5.78 -1.54
N ASP A 76 -6.22 6.61 -2.33
CA ASP A 76 -6.41 8.03 -2.05
C ASP A 76 -7.12 8.29 -0.74
N SER A 77 -8.24 7.59 -0.50
CA SER A 77 -8.99 7.71 0.76
C SER A 77 -8.11 7.39 1.95
N TYR A 78 -7.26 6.35 1.88
CA TYR A 78 -6.41 5.99 3.01
C TYR A 78 -5.32 7.03 3.24
N LEU A 79 -4.63 7.47 2.19
CA LEU A 79 -3.57 8.47 2.31
C LEU A 79 -4.12 9.82 2.80
N LYS A 80 -5.34 10.20 2.40
CA LYS A 80 -6.05 11.42 2.84
C LYS A 80 -6.58 11.33 4.27
N LEU A 81 -7.16 10.20 4.66
CA LEU A 81 -7.74 10.01 6.01
C LEU A 81 -6.67 9.81 7.09
N ARG A 82 -5.44 9.48 6.70
CA ARG A 82 -4.34 9.29 7.62
C ARG A 82 -3.82 10.63 8.14
N GLN A 83 -3.77 10.77 9.47
CA GLN A 83 -3.10 11.90 10.11
C GLN A 83 -1.65 12.00 9.58
N LYS A 84 -1.22 13.21 9.25
CA LYS A 84 0.10 13.45 8.65
C LYS A 84 1.25 12.93 9.52
N ASP A 85 1.06 12.93 10.83
CA ASP A 85 2.08 12.55 11.80
C ASP A 85 2.08 11.06 12.17
N ALA A 86 1.07 10.30 11.72
CA ALA A 86 1.05 8.86 11.94
C ALA A 86 2.16 8.20 11.10
N SER A 87 3.07 7.47 11.74
CA SER A 87 4.17 6.78 11.06
C SER A 87 3.66 5.63 10.21
N LEU A 88 4.00 5.59 8.92
CA LEU A 88 3.75 4.42 8.07
C LEU A 88 4.94 3.47 8.24
N GLU A 89 4.70 2.20 8.56
CA GLU A 89 5.81 1.25 8.66
C GLU A 89 6.11 0.63 7.30
N LYS A 90 5.07 0.20 6.59
CA LYS A 90 5.20 -0.48 5.30
C LYS A 90 4.16 -0.04 4.31
N LEU A 91 4.60 0.22 3.08
CA LEU A 91 3.74 0.37 1.93
C LEU A 91 4.13 -0.63 0.84
N ARG A 92 3.15 -1.43 0.42
CA ARG A 92 3.24 -2.29 -0.76
C ARG A 92 2.27 -1.81 -1.82
N LEU A 93 2.80 -1.45 -3.00
CA LEU A 93 2.05 -1.04 -4.18
C LEU A 93 2.35 -1.98 -5.34
N HIS A 94 1.38 -2.82 -5.71
CA HIS A 94 1.45 -3.65 -6.90
C HIS A 94 0.42 -3.13 -7.91
N VAL A 95 0.90 -2.39 -8.90
CA VAL A 95 0.07 -1.67 -9.86
C VAL A 95 0.24 -2.29 -11.23
N HIS A 96 -0.86 -2.84 -11.76
CA HIS A 96 -0.96 -3.34 -13.13
C HIS A 96 -1.97 -2.49 -13.92
N LEU A 97 -1.60 -1.24 -14.18
CA LEU A 97 -2.43 -0.20 -14.77
C LEU A 97 -1.63 0.65 -15.76
N ASN A 98 -2.35 1.37 -16.59
CA ASN A 98 -1.83 2.25 -17.63
C ASN A 98 -2.04 3.69 -17.24
N ASP A 99 -1.09 4.57 -17.57
CA ASP A 99 -1.27 6.03 -17.53
C ASP A 99 -1.59 6.55 -16.10
N VAL A 100 -0.93 5.95 -15.09
CA VAL A 100 -1.10 6.25 -13.64
C VAL A 100 0.21 6.63 -12.95
N GLU A 101 1.26 6.94 -13.70
CA GLU A 101 2.61 7.21 -13.19
C GLU A 101 2.62 8.38 -12.19
N SER A 102 1.89 9.46 -12.51
CA SER A 102 1.76 10.63 -11.62
C SER A 102 1.03 10.31 -10.31
N LEU A 103 0.08 9.38 -10.32
CA LEU A 103 -0.59 8.91 -9.12
C LEU A 103 0.36 8.09 -8.26
N ILE A 104 1.13 7.19 -8.88
CA ILE A 104 2.15 6.40 -8.18
C ILE A 104 3.17 7.32 -7.50
N ASP A 105 3.67 8.35 -8.21
CA ASP A 105 4.58 9.34 -7.64
C ASP A 105 3.98 10.02 -6.41
N SER A 106 2.71 10.44 -6.49
CA SER A 106 1.98 11.05 -5.38
C SER A 106 1.88 10.12 -4.17
N TRP A 107 1.53 8.85 -4.39
CA TRP A 107 1.41 7.86 -3.33
C TRP A 107 2.76 7.54 -2.66
N ILE A 108 3.83 7.45 -3.45
CA ILE A 108 5.20 7.30 -2.93
C ILE A 108 5.58 8.50 -2.09
N ASN A 109 5.40 9.73 -2.59
CA ASN A 109 5.72 10.95 -1.83
C ASN A 109 4.96 11.01 -0.51
N ALA A 110 3.66 10.68 -0.51
CA ALA A 110 2.86 10.61 0.70
C ALA A 110 3.41 9.59 1.72
N ALA A 111 3.95 8.46 1.26
CA ALA A 111 4.59 7.46 2.11
C ALA A 111 5.92 7.95 2.69
N LEU A 112 6.74 8.62 1.87
CA LEU A 112 8.02 9.21 2.31
C LEU A 112 7.82 10.28 3.38
N GLU A 113 6.84 11.17 3.19
CA GLU A 113 6.46 12.19 4.19
C GLU A 113 6.07 11.57 5.53
N ARG A 114 5.50 10.36 5.50
CA ARG A 114 5.09 9.58 6.68
C ARG A 114 6.18 8.66 7.20
N LYS A 115 7.43 8.87 6.76
CA LYS A 115 8.65 8.19 7.23
C LYS A 115 8.58 6.67 7.08
N VAL A 116 8.07 6.21 5.92
CA VAL A 116 7.96 4.77 5.61
C VAL A 116 9.29 4.04 5.80
N LYS A 117 9.24 2.87 6.46
CA LYS A 117 10.43 2.03 6.72
C LYS A 117 10.61 0.96 5.65
N GLU A 118 9.53 0.42 5.13
CA GLU A 118 9.54 -0.62 4.09
C GLU A 118 8.70 -0.19 2.89
N LEU A 119 9.33 -0.15 1.71
CA LEU A 119 8.66 0.18 0.46
C LEU A 119 8.81 -0.99 -0.52
N ASP A 120 7.67 -1.49 -1.02
CA ASP A 120 7.60 -2.63 -1.93
C ASP A 120 6.79 -2.26 -3.17
N LEU A 121 7.45 -2.14 -4.31
CA LEU A 121 6.89 -1.64 -5.56
C LEU A 121 6.99 -2.71 -6.65
N PHE A 122 5.84 -3.01 -7.26
CA PHE A 122 5.73 -3.78 -8.49
C PHE A 122 4.85 -2.98 -9.45
N ILE A 123 5.41 -2.46 -10.54
CA ILE A 123 4.68 -1.56 -11.45
C ILE A 123 4.77 -2.07 -12.88
N LEU A 124 3.69 -2.63 -13.39
CA LEU A 124 3.64 -3.21 -14.72
C LEU A 124 2.57 -2.49 -15.57
N PRO A 125 2.90 -1.98 -16.76
CA PRO A 125 1.89 -1.47 -17.68
C PRO A 125 0.94 -2.59 -18.11
N ARG A 126 -0.35 -2.27 -18.28
CA ARG A 126 -1.37 -3.24 -18.65
C ARG A 126 -1.45 -3.43 -20.17
N GLY A 127 -1.46 -4.69 -20.60
CA GLY A 127 -1.66 -5.08 -22.00
C GLY A 127 -0.37 -5.50 -22.70
N ARG A 128 -0.45 -5.77 -24.01
CA ARG A 128 0.68 -6.29 -24.81
C ARG A 128 1.50 -5.22 -25.54
N ALA A 129 1.09 -3.95 -25.48
CA ALA A 129 1.82 -2.87 -26.11
C ALA A 129 3.15 -2.65 -25.39
N ARG A 130 4.25 -2.45 -26.15
CA ARG A 130 5.53 -2.03 -25.58
C ARG A 130 5.37 -0.61 -25.03
N ARG A 131 5.08 -0.50 -23.74
CA ARG A 131 5.06 0.78 -23.02
C ARG A 131 6.39 0.99 -22.30
N LYS A 132 6.75 2.27 -22.13
CA LYS A 132 7.93 2.64 -21.35
C LYS A 132 7.72 2.13 -19.91
N PRO A 133 8.71 1.44 -19.30
CA PRO A 133 8.61 1.09 -17.88
C PRO A 133 8.58 2.33 -16.99
N TYR A 134 7.97 2.20 -15.82
CA TYR A 134 7.88 3.30 -14.87
C TYR A 134 9.27 3.72 -14.36
N SER A 135 9.53 5.02 -14.33
CA SER A 135 10.79 5.60 -13.83
C SER A 135 10.62 6.04 -12.39
N LEU A 136 11.40 5.46 -11.49
CA LEU A 136 11.31 5.67 -10.06
C LEU A 136 11.81 7.08 -9.66
N PRO A 137 11.06 7.85 -8.85
CA PRO A 137 11.48 9.18 -8.42
C PRO A 137 12.77 9.15 -7.59
N ALA A 138 13.73 10.02 -7.94
CA ALA A 138 15.02 10.08 -7.27
C ALA A 138 14.94 10.39 -5.76
N LYS A 139 13.85 11.03 -5.30
CA LYS A 139 13.61 11.34 -3.88
C LYS A 139 13.66 10.11 -2.96
N ILE A 140 13.37 8.91 -3.48
CA ILE A 140 13.46 7.67 -2.71
C ILE A 140 14.90 7.42 -2.25
N PHE A 141 15.89 7.81 -3.05
CA PHE A 141 17.30 7.60 -2.77
C PHE A 141 17.88 8.58 -1.74
N ALA A 142 17.11 9.57 -1.31
CA ALA A 142 17.44 10.49 -0.21
C ALA A 142 16.64 10.17 1.08
N ALA A 143 15.86 9.08 1.09
CA ALA A 143 14.95 8.77 2.18
C ALA A 143 15.65 8.00 3.33
N ILE A 144 16.17 8.75 4.31
CA ILE A 144 16.94 8.25 5.47
C ILE A 144 16.18 7.34 6.46
N LYS A 145 14.92 6.98 6.19
CA LYS A 145 14.12 6.09 7.06
C LYS A 145 13.82 4.75 6.41
N ILE A 146 14.09 4.60 5.12
CA ILE A 146 13.87 3.33 4.43
C ILE A 146 14.94 2.34 4.88
N THR A 147 14.48 1.18 5.35
CA THR A 147 15.30 0.06 5.78
C THR A 147 15.17 -1.15 4.86
N VAL A 148 14.03 -1.27 4.16
CA VAL A 148 13.77 -2.30 3.17
C VAL A 148 13.19 -1.65 1.92
N LEU A 149 13.83 -1.92 0.77
CA LEU A 149 13.39 -1.45 -0.53
C LEU A 149 13.27 -2.66 -1.48
N SER A 150 12.07 -2.93 -1.97
CA SER A 150 11.78 -3.97 -2.95
C SER A 150 11.23 -3.31 -4.21
N LEU A 151 11.93 -3.49 -5.32
CA LEU A 151 11.67 -2.80 -6.58
C LEU A 151 11.60 -3.83 -7.71
N GLN A 152 10.47 -3.90 -8.39
CA GLN A 152 10.26 -4.81 -9.53
C GLN A 152 9.53 -4.06 -10.64
N ARG A 153 9.93 -4.30 -11.90
CA ARG A 153 9.35 -3.61 -13.07
C ARG A 153 9.49 -2.09 -13.04
N VAL A 154 10.56 -1.57 -12.46
CA VAL A 154 10.85 -0.13 -12.38
C VAL A 154 12.25 0.18 -12.93
N ILE A 155 12.39 1.34 -13.57
CA ILE A 155 13.67 1.91 -13.98
C ILE A 155 14.13 2.88 -12.89
N MET A 156 15.39 2.78 -12.49
CA MET A 156 16.01 3.72 -11.56
C MET A 156 16.92 4.65 -12.35
N GLU A 157 16.51 5.92 -12.47
CA GLU A 157 17.38 6.96 -13.03
C GLU A 157 18.05 7.69 -11.87
N ILE A 158 19.23 7.19 -11.47
CA ILE A 158 19.98 7.74 -10.34
C ILE A 158 20.93 8.81 -10.84
N TYR A 159 20.67 10.07 -10.50
CA TYR A 159 21.56 11.18 -10.75
C TYR A 159 21.87 11.88 -9.42
N GLY A 160 23.14 11.86 -9.00
CA GLY A 160 23.61 12.51 -7.76
C GLY A 160 23.90 11.53 -6.61
N ASP A 161 24.17 12.10 -5.43
CA ASP A 161 24.50 11.33 -4.22
C ASP A 161 23.29 10.58 -3.67
N ILE A 162 23.51 9.31 -3.36
CA ILE A 162 22.53 8.40 -2.76
C ILE A 162 22.76 8.40 -1.26
N ASP A 163 21.75 8.78 -0.48
CA ASP A 163 21.74 8.61 0.98
C ASP A 163 20.66 7.60 1.38
N LEU A 164 21.09 6.34 1.34
CA LEU A 164 20.36 5.18 1.85
C LEU A 164 21.10 4.58 3.06
N SER A 165 21.67 5.44 3.91
CA SER A 165 22.47 5.01 5.07
C SER A 165 21.76 4.06 6.04
N THR A 166 20.42 4.07 6.07
CA THR A 166 19.60 3.16 6.90
C THR A 166 19.15 1.89 6.18
N LEU A 167 19.44 1.74 4.89
CA LEU A 167 18.96 0.62 4.10
C LEU A 167 19.68 -0.67 4.52
N ARG A 168 18.89 -1.68 4.89
CA ARG A 168 19.37 -2.99 5.33
C ARG A 168 19.13 -4.07 4.29
N LYS A 169 18.10 -3.91 3.47
CA LYS A 169 17.69 -4.89 2.45
C LYS A 169 17.27 -4.17 1.18
N LEU A 170 17.87 -4.56 0.07
CA LEU A 170 17.51 -4.12 -1.28
C LEU A 170 17.15 -5.35 -2.11
N TYR A 171 15.97 -5.35 -2.70
CA TYR A 171 15.53 -6.38 -3.64
C TYR A 171 15.26 -5.72 -4.99
N LEU A 172 15.95 -6.19 -6.02
CA LEU A 172 15.76 -5.73 -7.41
C LEU A 172 15.26 -6.91 -8.23
N GLY A 173 14.06 -6.78 -8.80
CA GLY A 173 13.50 -7.72 -9.76
C GLY A 173 13.68 -7.25 -11.20
N GLU A 174 13.27 -8.10 -12.15
CA GLU A 174 13.34 -7.81 -13.58
C GLU A 174 12.53 -6.57 -13.99
N ILE A 175 12.97 -5.92 -15.08
CA ILE A 175 12.33 -4.78 -15.75
C ILE A 175 11.32 -5.27 -16.78
#